data_AF-A0A1E3HGL4-F1
#
_entry.id   AF-A0A1E3HGL4-F1
#
_cell.length_a   1.000
_cell.length_b   1.000
_cell.length_c   1.000
_cell.angle_alpha   90.00
_cell.angle_beta   90.00
_cell.angle_gamma   90.00
#
_symmetry.space_group_name_H-M   'P 1'
#
loop_
_entity.id
_entity.type
_entity.pdbx_description
1 polymer ?
#
loop_
_entity_poly.entity_id
_entity_poly.type
_entity_poly.pdbx_seq_one_letter_code
_entity_poly.pdbx_strand_id
1 'polypeptide(L)'
;MPSIYDTARSEVPDHVDRIIRSFFEDLLETDTTRLSDETKAILYDSEDTMVPDLDEAITKTLKTEISKWEQRGKPVRDMSELQFSSISITAVAVDDVLMVGSIEGKGWSGNGETFNVPLEYTRARDRREAKDRKEVENNVFHFAN
;
A
#
# COMPACT_ATOMS: atom_id res chain seq x y z
N MET A 1 28.42 4.32 -15.10
CA MET A 1 27.59 3.20 -14.63
C MET A 1 26.78 3.70 -13.45
N PRO A 2 25.46 3.44 -13.40
CA PRO A 2 24.67 3.69 -12.18
C PRO A 2 25.25 2.88 -11.02
N SER A 3 25.15 3.43 -9.80
CA SER A 3 25.53 2.67 -8.61
C SER A 3 24.54 1.54 -8.36
N ILE A 4 24.94 0.53 -7.57
CA ILE A 4 24.02 -0.54 -7.16
C ILE A 4 22.79 -0.01 -6.43
N TYR A 5 22.90 1.15 -5.77
CA TYR A 5 21.79 1.80 -5.07
C TYR A 5 20.86 2.54 -6.04
N ASP A 6 21.39 3.11 -7.13
CA ASP A 6 20.58 3.74 -8.17
C ASP A 6 19.76 2.69 -8.93
N THR A 7 20.38 1.56 -9.28
CA THR A 7 19.68 0.43 -9.89
C THR A 7 18.57 -0.07 -8.97
N ALA A 8 18.88 -0.33 -7.69
CA ALA A 8 17.87 -0.77 -6.73
C ALA A 8 16.70 0.21 -6.58
N ARG A 9 16.98 1.53 -6.55
CA ARG A 9 15.92 2.55 -6.50
C ARG A 9 15.06 2.58 -7.76
N SER A 10 15.64 2.29 -8.93
CA SER A 10 14.90 2.22 -10.19
C SER A 10 14.00 0.98 -10.29
N GLU A 11 14.33 -0.10 -9.58
CA GLU A 11 13.55 -1.34 -9.53
C GLU A 11 12.45 -1.33 -8.45
N VAL A 12 12.42 -0.32 -7.56
CA VAL A 12 11.38 -0.20 -6.51
C VAL A 12 9.96 -0.28 -7.06
N PRO A 13 9.56 0.42 -8.14
CA PRO A 13 8.20 0.33 -8.68
C PRO A 13 7.80 -1.11 -9.04
N ASP A 14 8.67 -1.85 -9.70
CA ASP A 14 8.40 -3.25 -10.08
C ASP A 14 8.20 -4.14 -8.85
N HIS A 15 8.96 -3.90 -7.78
CA HIS A 15 8.79 -4.60 -6.51
C HIS A 15 7.49 -4.22 -5.81
N VAL A 16 7.12 -2.94 -5.83
CA VAL A 16 5.88 -2.44 -5.21
C VAL A 16 4.66 -3.04 -5.91
N ASP A 17 4.60 -2.97 -7.24
CA ASP A 17 3.51 -3.54 -8.04
C ASP A 17 3.33 -5.03 -7.75
N ARG A 18 4.45 -5.76 -7.69
CA ARG A 18 4.44 -7.20 -7.37
C ARG A 18 3.91 -7.46 -5.95
N ILE A 19 4.36 -6.70 -4.96
CA ILE A 19 3.94 -6.86 -3.56
C ILE A 19 2.44 -6.56 -3.41
N ILE A 20 1.94 -5.49 -4.02
CA ILE A 20 0.52 -5.11 -3.95
C ILE A 20 -0.33 -6.18 -4.62
N ARG A 21 0.06 -6.63 -5.82
CA ARG A 21 -0.67 -7.68 -6.53
C ARG A 21 -0.74 -8.97 -5.70
N SER A 22 0.39 -9.43 -5.16
CA SER A 22 0.40 -10.63 -4.31
C SER A 22 -0.43 -10.45 -3.04
N PHE A 23 -0.42 -9.27 -2.42
CA PHE A 23 -1.29 -9.00 -1.27
C PHE A 23 -2.77 -9.14 -1.62
N PHE A 24 -3.24 -8.58 -2.73
CA PHE A 24 -4.63 -8.74 -3.16
C PHE A 24 -4.94 -10.17 -3.59
N GLU A 25 -4.05 -10.86 -4.32
CA GLU A 25 -4.20 -12.29 -4.64
C GLU A 25 -4.37 -13.13 -3.36
N ASP A 26 -3.51 -12.92 -2.35
CA ASP A 26 -3.58 -13.62 -1.07
C ASP A 26 -4.85 -13.24 -0.29
N LEU A 27 -5.30 -11.99 -0.34
CA LEU A 27 -6.54 -11.53 0.28
C LEU A 27 -7.77 -12.24 -0.34
N LEU A 28 -7.74 -12.46 -1.66
CA LEU A 28 -8.79 -13.17 -2.41
C LEU A 28 -8.77 -14.68 -2.14
N GLU A 29 -7.59 -15.29 -2.06
CA GLU A 29 -7.44 -16.75 -1.89
C GLU A 29 -7.55 -17.22 -0.44
N THR A 30 -6.97 -16.48 0.51
CA THR A 30 -6.66 -17.00 1.84
C THR A 30 -7.70 -16.63 2.90
N ASP A 31 -8.50 -15.57 2.71
CA ASP A 31 -9.28 -14.95 3.78
C ASP A 31 -10.80 -15.09 3.65
N THR A 32 -11.26 -16.13 2.95
CA THR A 32 -12.68 -16.51 2.97
C THR A 32 -13.20 -16.88 4.35
N THR A 33 -12.33 -17.10 5.35
CA THR A 33 -12.72 -17.58 6.70
C THR A 33 -12.45 -16.63 7.89
N ARG A 34 -11.62 -15.58 7.78
CA ARG A 34 -11.29 -14.72 8.95
C ARG A 34 -11.91 -13.32 8.90
N LEU A 35 -12.23 -12.82 7.71
CA LEU A 35 -12.90 -11.53 7.54
C LEU A 35 -14.42 -11.72 7.42
N SER A 36 -15.19 -10.85 8.08
CA SER A 36 -16.64 -10.82 7.87
C SER A 36 -16.96 -10.43 6.43
N ASP A 37 -18.11 -10.86 5.92
CA ASP A 37 -18.53 -10.52 4.55
C ASP A 37 -18.69 -9.00 4.36
N GLU A 38 -19.04 -8.28 5.43
CA GLU A 38 -19.08 -6.81 5.45
C GLU A 38 -17.69 -6.19 5.29
N THR A 39 -16.67 -6.70 6.01
CA THR A 39 -15.29 -6.22 5.86
C THR A 39 -14.74 -6.54 4.46
N LYS A 40 -15.08 -7.71 3.91
CA LYS A 40 -14.70 -8.07 2.54
C LYS A 40 -15.34 -7.12 1.53
N ALA A 41 -16.64 -6.85 1.64
CA ALA A 41 -17.33 -5.93 0.73
C ALA A 41 -16.69 -4.54 0.75
N ILE A 42 -16.38 -4.01 1.94
CA ILE A 42 -15.70 -2.71 2.08
C ILE A 42 -14.29 -2.75 1.47
N LEU A 43 -13.55 -3.85 1.64
CA LEU A 43 -12.23 -4.02 1.03
C LEU A 43 -12.28 -4.02 -0.50
N TYR A 44 -13.25 -4.71 -1.08
CA TYR A 44 -13.47 -4.70 -2.53
C TYR A 44 -13.82 -3.30 -3.03
N ASP A 45 -14.75 -2.62 -2.35
CA ASP A 45 -15.17 -1.27 -2.74
C ASP A 45 -14.08 -0.21 -2.51
N SER A 46 -13.10 -0.51 -1.65
CA SER A 46 -11.98 0.38 -1.29
C SER A 46 -10.68 0.06 -2.05
N GLU A 47 -10.65 -0.90 -2.98
CA GLU A 47 -9.42 -1.27 -3.70
C GLU A 47 -8.76 -0.04 -4.36
N ASP A 48 -9.57 0.79 -5.04
CA ASP A 48 -9.13 2.02 -5.72
C ASP A 48 -8.51 3.05 -4.77
N THR A 49 -8.90 3.07 -3.49
CA THR A 49 -8.34 3.98 -2.48
C THR A 49 -7.14 3.37 -1.77
N MET A 50 -7.13 2.06 -1.58
CA MET A 50 -6.07 1.30 -0.92
C MET A 50 -4.82 1.14 -1.77
N VAL A 51 -4.95 0.87 -3.08
CA VAL A 51 -3.80 0.65 -3.96
C VAL A 51 -2.81 1.83 -3.94
N PRO A 52 -3.25 3.11 -4.09
CA PRO A 52 -2.35 4.25 -3.96
C PRO A 52 -1.70 4.40 -2.58
N ASP A 53 -2.40 4.01 -1.51
CA ASP A 53 -1.87 4.09 -0.16
C ASP A 53 -0.82 3.03 0.12
N LEU A 54 -1.07 1.80 -0.35
CA LEU A 54 -0.10 0.72 -0.31
C LEU A 54 1.13 1.08 -1.15
N ASP A 55 0.94 1.61 -2.36
CA ASP A 55 2.03 2.05 -3.24
C ASP A 55 2.95 3.04 -2.52
N GLU A 56 2.36 4.09 -1.94
CA GLU A 56 3.15 5.10 -1.24
C GLU A 56 3.88 4.52 -0.03
N ALA A 57 3.17 3.75 0.81
CA ALA A 57 3.71 3.20 2.04
C ALA A 57 4.86 2.22 1.79
N ILE A 58 4.66 1.29 0.86
CA ILE A 58 5.65 0.29 0.46
C ILE A 58 6.82 0.98 -0.23
N THR A 59 6.57 1.89 -1.17
CA THR A 59 7.63 2.67 -1.86
C THR A 59 8.52 3.39 -0.86
N LYS A 60 7.92 4.10 0.10
CA LYS A 60 8.67 4.84 1.13
C LYS A 60 9.51 3.89 1.99
N THR A 61 8.96 2.75 2.36
CA THR A 61 9.63 1.73 3.17
C THR A 61 10.84 1.15 2.43
N LEU A 62 10.68 0.72 1.18
CA LEU A 62 11.76 0.17 0.36
C LEU A 62 12.88 1.19 0.11
N LYS A 63 12.53 2.43 -0.26
CA LYS A 63 13.53 3.51 -0.47
C LYS A 63 14.28 3.88 0.82
N THR A 64 13.60 3.85 1.95
CA THR A 64 14.23 4.08 3.25
C THR A 64 15.26 2.99 3.55
N GLU A 65 14.92 1.74 3.29
CA GLU A 65 15.85 0.63 3.53
C GLU A 65 17.08 0.65 2.62
N ILE A 66 16.89 0.94 1.32
CA ILE A 66 18.02 1.15 0.39
C ILE A 66 18.95 2.24 0.91
N SER A 67 18.38 3.33 1.42
CA SER A 67 19.14 4.45 1.99
C SER A 67 19.89 4.04 3.26
N LYS A 68 19.31 3.19 4.12
CA LYS A 68 20.01 2.63 5.29
C LYS A 68 21.18 1.74 4.86
N TRP A 69 21.04 0.94 3.80
CA TRP A 69 22.13 0.11 3.28
C TRP A 69 23.26 0.94 2.68
N GLU A 70 22.92 1.97 1.90
CA GLU A 70 23.87 2.93 1.34
C GLU A 70 24.68 3.62 2.43
N GLN A 71 24.02 4.16 3.45
CA GLN A 71 24.67 4.82 4.59
C GLN A 71 25.62 3.87 5.35
N ARG A 72 25.30 2.58 5.40
CA ARG A 72 26.11 1.55 6.07
C ARG A 72 27.19 0.97 5.15
N GLY A 73 27.26 1.40 3.89
CA GLY A 73 28.16 0.83 2.88
C GLY A 73 27.90 -0.66 2.61
N LYS A 74 26.67 -1.13 2.83
CA LYS A 74 26.28 -2.53 2.62
C LYS A 74 25.61 -2.70 1.26
N PRO A 75 25.84 -3.82 0.56
CA PRO A 75 25.14 -4.08 -0.69
C PRO A 75 23.63 -4.16 -0.44
N VAL A 76 22.87 -3.68 -1.42
CA VAL A 76 21.41 -3.86 -1.45
C VAL A 76 21.13 -5.36 -1.48
N ARG A 77 20.22 -5.82 -0.61
CA ARG A 77 19.79 -7.22 -0.61
C ARG A 77 18.66 -7.43 -1.62
N ASP A 78 18.54 -8.66 -2.06
CA ASP A 78 17.49 -9.10 -2.97
C ASP A 78 16.10 -8.77 -2.39
N MET A 79 15.28 -8.10 -3.20
CA MET A 79 13.90 -7.70 -2.87
C MET A 79 12.85 -8.53 -3.62
N SER A 80 13.27 -9.51 -4.42
CA SER A 80 12.40 -10.33 -5.28
C SER A 80 11.51 -11.32 -4.52
N GLU A 81 11.75 -11.54 -3.23
CA GLU A 81 10.93 -12.38 -2.35
C GLU A 81 10.16 -11.58 -1.29
N LEU A 82 10.22 -10.24 -1.33
CA LEU A 82 9.47 -9.41 -0.39
C LEU A 82 7.97 -9.55 -0.61
N GLN A 83 7.22 -9.55 0.50
CA GLN A 83 5.76 -9.60 0.57
C GLN A 83 5.26 -8.61 1.61
N PHE A 84 4.02 -8.16 1.46
CA PHE A 84 3.35 -7.34 2.46
C PHE A 84 2.41 -8.24 3.28
N SER A 85 2.53 -8.15 4.59
CA SER A 85 1.69 -8.88 5.54
C SER A 85 0.82 -7.88 6.29
N SER A 86 -0.50 -7.98 6.13
CA SER A 86 -1.43 -7.18 6.91
C SER A 86 -1.58 -7.76 8.31
N ILE A 87 -1.33 -6.94 9.33
CA ILE A 87 -1.48 -7.30 10.74
C ILE A 87 -2.89 -6.97 11.22
N SER A 88 -3.42 -5.81 10.79
CA SER A 88 -4.78 -5.39 11.09
C SER A 88 -5.35 -4.61 9.93
N ILE A 89 -6.61 -4.87 9.62
CA ILE A 89 -7.40 -4.15 8.63
C ILE A 89 -8.67 -3.67 9.33
N THR A 90 -8.90 -2.36 9.32
CA THR A 90 -10.08 -1.74 9.94
C THR A 90 -10.77 -0.86 8.92
N ALA A 91 -12.01 -1.20 8.59
CA ALA A 91 -12.91 -0.31 7.89
C ALA A 91 -13.28 0.86 8.80
N VAL A 92 -13.03 2.09 8.34
CA VAL A 92 -13.36 3.32 9.09
C VAL A 92 -14.59 4.01 8.50
N ALA A 93 -14.79 3.88 7.19
CA ALA A 93 -15.96 4.35 6.48
C ALA A 93 -16.24 3.44 5.27
N VAL A 94 -17.27 3.78 4.49
CA VAL A 94 -17.74 3.00 3.33
C VAL A 94 -16.62 2.76 2.31
N ASP A 95 -15.65 3.68 2.19
CA ASP A 95 -14.56 3.62 1.20
C ASP A 95 -13.15 3.84 1.80
N ASP A 96 -13.05 3.89 3.13
CA ASP A 96 -11.79 4.18 3.84
C ASP A 96 -11.38 3.00 4.71
N VAL A 97 -10.22 2.44 4.39
CA VAL A 97 -9.60 1.33 5.11
C VAL A 97 -8.29 1.80 5.72
N LEU A 98 -8.12 1.53 7.01
CA LEU A 98 -6.83 1.63 7.67
C LEU A 98 -6.23 0.26 7.77
N MET A 99 -4.96 0.16 7.38
CA MET A 99 -4.18 -1.04 7.60
C MET A 99 -2.93 -0.73 8.41
N VAL A 100 -2.57 -1.71 9.23
CA VAL A 100 -1.22 -1.81 9.79
C VAL A 100 -0.63 -3.07 9.22
N GLY A 101 0.57 -2.98 8.65
CA GLY A 101 1.25 -4.14 8.11
C GLY A 101 2.76 -4.01 8.16
N SER A 102 3.43 -5.05 7.69
CA SER A 102 4.88 -5.16 7.61
C SER A 102 5.28 -5.64 6.22
N ILE A 103 6.50 -5.26 5.79
CA ILE A 103 7.16 -5.95 4.68
C ILE A 103 8.00 -7.08 5.27
N GLU A 104 7.85 -8.26 4.71
CA GLU A 104 8.54 -9.47 5.15
C GLU A 104 9.27 -10.12 3.98
N GLY A 105 10.40 -10.75 4.28
CA GLY A 105 11.10 -11.55 3.28
C GLY A 105 12.49 -11.96 3.73
N LYS A 106 13.05 -12.92 3.00
CA LYS A 106 14.36 -13.48 3.33
C LYS A 106 15.44 -12.41 3.22
N GLY A 107 16.17 -12.22 4.31
CA GLY A 107 17.25 -11.24 4.34
C GLY A 107 16.80 -9.79 4.42
N TRP A 108 15.50 -9.51 4.48
CA TRP A 108 14.98 -8.17 4.74
C TRP A 108 15.36 -7.71 6.16
N SER A 109 15.96 -6.53 6.29
CA SER A 109 16.35 -6.00 7.61
C SER A 109 15.19 -5.36 8.36
N GLY A 110 14.11 -4.98 7.67
CA GLY A 110 12.90 -4.45 8.27
C GLY A 110 11.86 -5.53 8.65
N ASN A 111 12.26 -6.80 8.72
CA ASN A 111 11.33 -7.88 9.15
C ASN A 111 10.77 -7.55 10.54
N GLY A 112 9.44 -7.47 10.64
CA GLY A 112 8.73 -7.09 11.86
C GLY A 112 8.62 -5.58 12.12
N GLU A 113 9.21 -4.73 11.28
CA GLU A 113 8.91 -3.28 11.30
C GLU A 113 7.51 -3.05 10.70
N THR A 114 6.64 -2.40 11.46
CA THR A 114 5.26 -2.13 11.04
C THR A 114 5.08 -0.69 10.60
N PHE A 115 4.16 -0.46 9.67
CA PHE A 115 3.76 0.86 9.22
C PHE A 115 2.25 0.92 8.92
N ASN A 116 1.73 2.15 8.96
CA ASN A 116 0.33 2.44 8.66
C ASN A 116 0.13 2.61 7.15
N VAL A 117 -1.05 2.24 6.69
CA VAL A 117 -1.55 2.47 5.34
C VAL A 117 -2.96 3.06 5.45
N PRO A 118 -3.19 4.30 5.01
CA PRO A 118 -2.20 5.30 4.58
C PRO A 118 -1.18 5.66 5.67
N LEU A 119 -0.01 6.16 5.23
CA LEU A 119 1.04 6.65 6.14
C LEU A 119 0.58 7.83 7.00
N GLU A 120 -0.31 8.67 6.46
CA GLU A 120 -0.86 9.87 7.11
C GLU A 120 -2.39 9.85 7.07
N TYR A 121 -3.00 9.90 8.26
CA TYR A 121 -4.46 9.84 8.43
C TYR A 121 -5.20 11.01 7.76
N THR A 122 -4.54 12.16 7.61
CA THR A 122 -5.09 13.36 6.97
C THR A 122 -5.43 13.15 5.50
N ARG A 123 -4.74 12.24 4.80
CA ARG A 123 -4.95 12.04 3.35
C ARG A 123 -6.22 11.27 3.01
N ALA A 124 -6.65 10.34 3.86
CA ALA A 124 -7.96 9.69 3.73
C ALA A 124 -9.08 10.74 3.76
N ARG A 125 -8.98 11.70 4.70
CA ARG A 125 -9.93 12.82 4.81
C ARG A 125 -9.89 13.77 3.61
N ASP A 126 -8.70 14.12 3.11
CA ASP A 126 -8.58 15.02 1.96
C ASP A 126 -9.08 14.38 0.66
N ARG A 127 -8.90 13.06 0.49
CA ARG A 127 -9.50 12.28 -0.62
C ARG A 127 -11.01 12.22 -0.53
N ARG A 128 -11.58 12.06 0.66
CA ARG A 128 -13.02 12.18 0.89
C ARG A 128 -13.56 13.52 0.41
N GLU A 129 -12.93 14.62 0.82
CA GLU A 129 -13.37 15.96 0.36
C GLU A 129 -13.20 16.14 -1.16
N ALA A 130 -12.22 15.49 -1.79
CA ALA A 130 -12.07 15.48 -3.24
C ALA A 130 -13.12 14.62 -3.97
N LYS A 131 -13.47 13.45 -3.41
CA LYS A 131 -14.51 12.55 -3.94
C LYS A 131 -15.89 13.17 -3.82
N ASP A 132 -16.24 13.69 -2.64
CA ASP A 132 -17.50 14.40 -2.38
C ASP A 132 -17.65 15.61 -3.33
N ARG A 133 -16.57 16.36 -3.59
CA ARG A 133 -16.59 17.45 -4.57
C ARG A 133 -16.86 16.97 -6.00
N LYS A 134 -16.23 15.88 -6.44
CA LYS A 134 -16.46 15.31 -7.78
C LYS A 134 -17.87 14.73 -7.94
N GLU A 135 -18.43 14.14 -6.89
CA GLU A 135 -19.79 13.60 -6.93
C GLU A 135 -20.84 14.72 -7.00
N VAL A 136 -20.62 15.82 -6.26
CA VAL A 136 -21.45 17.03 -6.40
C VAL A 136 -21.32 17.63 -7.81
N GLU A 137 -20.11 17.77 -8.35
CA GLU A 137 -19.90 18.30 -9.70
C GLU A 137 -20.58 17.43 -10.78
N ASN A 138 -20.42 16.10 -10.72
CA ASN A 138 -21.07 15.19 -11.66
C ASN A 138 -22.60 15.21 -11.56
N ASN A 139 -23.17 15.39 -10.37
CA ASN A 139 -24.61 15.55 -10.22
C ASN A 139 -25.12 16.91 -10.75
N VAL A 140 -24.34 17.98 -10.61
CA VAL A 140 -24.72 19.30 -11.15
C VAL A 140 -24.76 19.31 -12.68
N PHE A 141 -23.88 18.56 -13.36
CA PHE A 141 -23.90 18.44 -14.82
C PHE A 141 -25.11 17.67 -15.38
N HIS A 142 -25.75 16.80 -14.59
CA HIS A 142 -26.92 16.03 -15.05
C HIS A 142 -28.26 16.78 -14.93
N PHE A 143 -28.32 17.90 -14.20
CA PHE A 143 -29.52 18.75 -14.13
C PHE A 143 -29.48 19.96 -15.08
N ALA A 144 -28.43 20.09 -15.91
CA ALA A 144 -28.20 21.25 -16.76
C ALA A 144 -28.44 21.04 -18.28
N ASN A 145 -29.05 19.92 -18.69
CA ASN A 145 -29.44 19.67 -20.08
C ASN A 145 -30.95 19.46 -20.24
#